data_AF-A0A6G8UC80-F1
#
_entry.id   AF-A0A6G8UC80-F1
#
_cell.length_a   1.000
_cell.length_b   1.000
_cell.length_c   1.000
_cell.angle_alpha   90.00
_cell.angle_beta   90.00
_cell.angle_gamma   90.00
#
_symmetry.space_group_name_H-M   'P 1'
#
loop_
_entity.id
_entity.type
_entity.pdbx_description
1 polymer ?
#
loop_
_entity_poly.entity_id
_entity_poly.type
_entity_poly.pdbx_seq_one_letter_code
_entity_poly.pdbx_strand_id
1 'polypeptide(L)' 'MTDVRDLLVRGSEKVIEHYRLLLAGAKTEKERELYLRRIEREQWLIDQFKGSLPGRLAA' A
#
# COMPACT_ATOMS: atom_id res chain seq x y z
N MET A 1 -16.72 -5.73 -14.71
CA MET A 1 -15.29 -5.86 -14.32
C MET A 1 -14.87 -4.83 -13.27
N THR A 2 -15.64 -3.76 -13.04
CA THR A 2 -15.38 -2.73 -12.01
C THR A 2 -15.44 -3.28 -10.58
N ASP A 3 -16.35 -4.22 -10.29
CA ASP A 3 -16.55 -4.75 -8.92
C ASP A 3 -15.33 -5.51 -8.37
N VAL A 4 -14.62 -6.24 -9.23
CA VAL A 4 -13.39 -6.96 -8.84
C VAL A 4 -12.27 -5.97 -8.55
N ARG A 5 -12.17 -4.89 -9.35
CA ARG A 5 -11.16 -3.84 -9.15
C ARG A 5 -11.42 -3.09 -7.84
N ASP A 6 -12.66 -2.72 -7.57
CA ASP A 6 -13.05 -2.05 -6.33
C ASP A 6 -12.82 -2.94 -5.11
N LEU A 7 -13.09 -4.25 -5.22
CA LEU A 7 -12.79 -5.21 -4.15
C LEU A 7 -11.29 -5.26 -3.84
N LEU A 8 -10.44 -5.30 -4.87
CA LEU A 8 -8.98 -5.33 -4.70
C LEU A 8 -8.45 -4.03 -4.09
N VAL A 9 -8.94 -2.87 -4.55
CA VAL A 9 -8.59 -1.56 -3.97
C VAL A 9 -8.94 -1.51 -2.49
N ARG A 10 -10.17 -1.88 -2.12
CA ARG A 10 -10.62 -1.93 -0.71
C ARG A 10 -9.81 -2.93 0.12
N GLY A 11 -9.40 -4.03 -0.49
CA GLY A 11 -8.50 -5.02 0.12
C GLY A 11 -7.15 -4.40 0.47
N SER A 12 -6.50 -3.74 -0.48
CA SER A 12 -5.22 -3.04 -0.27
C SER A 12 -5.34 -1.91 0.74
N GLU A 13 -6.43 -1.12 0.72
CA GLU A 13 -6.69 -0.07 1.72
C GLU A 13 -6.76 -0.64 3.14
N LYS A 14 -7.42 -1.80 3.33
CA LYS A 14 -7.46 -2.48 4.63
C LYS A 14 -6.08 -2.96 5.10
N VAL A 15 -5.26 -3.45 4.17
CA VAL A 15 -3.89 -3.86 4.48
C VAL A 15 -3.05 -2.65 4.90
N ILE A 16 -3.16 -1.53 4.20
CA ILE A 16 -2.46 -0.28 4.55
C ILE A 16 -2.83 0.18 5.96
N GLU A 17 -4.11 0.22 6.30
CA GLU A 17 -4.56 0.63 7.64
C GLU A 17 -4.00 -0.30 8.74
N HIS A 18 -3.96 -1.61 8.49
CA HIS A 18 -3.34 -2.55 9.42
C HIS A 18 -1.85 -2.27 9.64
N TYR A 19 -1.09 -2.05 8.56
CA TYR A 19 0.34 -1.77 8.67
C TYR A 19 0.65 -0.39 9.25
N ARG A 20 -0.24 0.60 9.08
CA ARG A 20 -0.12 1.90 9.78
C ARG A 20 -0.22 1.74 11.29
N LEU A 21 -1.14 0.89 11.76
CA LEU A 21 -1.25 0.57 13.19
C LEU A 21 0.00 -0.14 13.71
N LEU A 22 0.54 -1.11 12.96
CA LEU A 22 1.80 -1.78 13.33
C LEU A 22 2.99 -0.82 13.33
N LEU A 23 3.05 0.10 12.36
CA LEU A 23 4.08 1.13 12.28
C LEU A 23 4.07 2.07 13.49
N ALA A 24 2.89 2.45 13.95
CA ALA A 24 2.74 3.28 15.16
C ALA A 24 3.29 2.57 16.41
N GLY A 25 3.21 1.24 16.47
CA GLY A 25 3.73 0.41 17.56
C GLY A 25 5.14 -0.17 17.34
N ALA A 26 5.81 0.15 16.23
CA ALA A 26 7.10 -0.44 15.88
C ALA A 26 8.19 -0.03 16.89
N LYS A 27 8.94 -1.01 17.39
CA LYS A 27 9.96 -0.81 18.43
C LYS A 27 11.37 -0.72 17.86
N THR A 28 11.55 -1.18 16.62
CA THR A 28 12.83 -1.20 15.93
C THR A 28 12.73 -0.55 14.56
N GLU A 29 13.85 -0.02 14.08
CA GLU A 29 13.92 0.57 12.73
C GLU A 29 13.65 -0.48 11.65
N LYS A 30 14.10 -1.72 11.87
CA LYS A 30 13.85 -2.83 10.95
C LYS A 30 12.36 -3.16 10.80
N GLU A 31 11.59 -3.09 11.89
CA GLU A 31 10.13 -3.24 11.85
C GLU A 31 9.49 -2.07 11.10
N ARG A 32 9.95 -0.83 11.38
CA ARG A 32 9.48 0.37 10.68
C ARG A 32 9.67 0.27 9.17
N GLU A 33 10.88 -0.05 8.72
CA GLU A 33 11.19 -0.23 7.30
C GLU A 33 10.34 -1.33 6.66
N LEU A 34 10.14 -2.46 7.35
CA LEU A 34 9.33 -3.56 6.83
C LEU A 34 7.86 -3.15 6.65
N TYR A 35 7.29 -2.43 7.61
CA TYR A 35 5.91 -1.94 7.53
C TYR A 35 5.76 -0.85 6.46
N LEU A 36 6.71 0.08 6.38
CA LEU A 36 6.73 1.13 5.35
C LEU A 36 6.78 0.54 3.94
N ARG A 37 7.71 -0.39 3.67
CA ARG A 37 7.80 -1.08 2.37
C ARG A 37 6.52 -1.79 1.99
N ARG A 38 5.81 -2.37 2.97
CA ARG A 38 4.53 -3.02 2.69
C ARG A 38 3.44 -2.00 2.35
N ILE A 39 3.35 -0.89 3.08
CA ILE A 39 2.42 0.20 2.78
C ILE A 39 2.66 0.77 1.38
N GLU A 40 3.92 1.06 1.03
CA GLU A 40 4.30 1.57 -0.30
C GLU A 40 3.86 0.64 -1.43
N ARG A 41 4.04 -0.67 -1.25
CA ARG A 41 3.64 -1.67 -2.25
C ARG A 41 2.13 -1.71 -2.47
N GLU A 42 1.34 -1.65 -1.39
CA GLU A 42 -0.12 -1.63 -1.49
C GLU A 42 -0.64 -0.32 -2.09
N GLN A 43 -0.01 0.81 -1.74
CA GLN A 43 -0.33 2.11 -2.33
C GLN A 43 -0.07 2.11 -3.84
N TRP A 44 1.07 1.56 -4.25
CA TRP A 44 1.39 1.40 -5.67
C TRP A 44 0.35 0.53 -6.40
N LEU A 45 -0.11 -0.57 -5.80
CA LEU A 45 -1.18 -1.41 -6.38
C LEU A 45 -2.48 -0.63 -6.56
N ILE A 46 -2.89 0.14 -5.55
CA ILE A 46 -4.07 1.01 -5.64
C ILE A 46 -3.93 2.00 -6.80
N ASP A 47 -2.77 2.63 -6.94
CA ASP A 47 -2.50 3.60 -7.99
C ASP A 47 -2.57 2.96 -9.40
N GLN A 48 -2.06 1.72 -9.55
CA GLN A 48 -2.23 0.93 -10.78
C GLN A 48 -3.71 0.70 -11.10
N PHE A 49 -4.50 0.29 -10.10
CA PHE A 49 -5.92 -0.01 -10.29
C PHE A 49 -6.75 1.24 -10.55
N LYS A 50 -6.43 2.37 -9.93
CA LYS A 50 -7.11 3.66 -10.15
C LYS A 50 -6.71 4.32 -11.48
N GLY A 51 -5.70 3.77 -12.19
CA GLY A 51 -5.17 4.36 -13.42
C GLY A 51 -4.41 5.67 -13.18
N SER A 52 -4.12 5.99 -11.92
CA SER A 52 -3.36 7.15 -11.49
C SER A 52 -1.89 6.77 -11.38
N LEU A 53 -1.29 6.36 -12.49
CA LEU A 53 0.17 6.31 -12.57
C LEU A 53 0.68 7.72 -12.86
N PRO A 54 1.46 8.37 -11.98
CA PRO A 54 2.47 9.28 -12.50
C PRO A 54 3.43 8.40 -13.29
N GLY A 55 3.51 8.62 -14.59
CA GLY A 55 4.53 8.00 -15.41
C GLY A 55 5.89 8.22 -14.73
N ARG A 56 6.64 7.14 -14.55
CA ARG A 56 8.10 7.16 -14.37
C ARG A 56 8.58 7.53 -12.94
N LEU A 57 8.64 6.53 -12.07
CA LEU A 57 9.86 6.34 -11.26
C LEU A 57 10.82 5.51 -12.12
N ALA A 58 11.53 6.18 -13.02
CA ALA A 58 12.68 5.58 -13.69
C ALA A 58 13.95 6.23 -13.13
N ALA A 59 14.85 5.34 -12.71
CA ALA A 59 16.29 5.49 -12.49
C ALA A 59 16.73 6.47 -11.40
#